data_AF-A0A969B3M2-F1
#
_entry.id   AF-A0A969B3M2-F1
#
_cell.length_a   1.000
_cell.length_b   1.000
_cell.length_c   1.000
_cell.angle_alpha   90.00
_cell.angle_beta   90.00
_cell.angle_gamma   90.00
#
_symmetry.space_group_name_H-M   'P 1'
#
loop_
_entity.id
_entity.type
_entity.pdbx_description
1 polymer ?
#
loop_
_entity_poly.entity_id
_entity_poly.type
_entity_poly.pdbx_seq_one_letter_code
_entity_poly.pdbx_strand_id
1 'polypeptide(L)'
;MINILPSTRYIKIQEFITENQVDKPLKLEVGYKPDSEETIVIATNYLRELTYNIEHAVHHMAIMKIGIREVAGYISLSTDFGVAVSTVRYKDSEMVTR
;
A
#
# COMPACT_ATOMS: atom_id res chain seq x y z
N MET A 1 20.14 -14.59 -11.43
CA MET A 1 19.20 -14.52 -10.29
C MET A 1 19.84 -13.67 -9.21
N ILE A 2 19.40 -12.43 -9.03
CA ILE A 2 19.87 -11.60 -7.92
C ILE A 2 19.08 -12.03 -6.69
N ASN A 3 19.72 -12.78 -5.79
CA ASN A 3 19.15 -13.10 -4.49
C ASN A 3 19.21 -11.83 -3.64
N ILE A 4 18.13 -11.05 -3.66
CA ILE A 4 18.00 -9.89 -2.78
C ILE A 4 17.70 -10.44 -1.39
N LEU A 5 18.72 -10.51 -0.54
CA LEU A 5 18.53 -10.78 0.89
C LEU A 5 17.54 -9.74 1.44
N PRO A 6 16.54 -10.15 2.23
CA PRO A 6 15.57 -9.22 2.78
C PRO A 6 16.30 -8.13 3.58
N SER A 7 16.10 -6.88 3.17
CA SER A 7 16.71 -5.75 3.87
C SER A 7 16.25 -5.72 5.34
N THR A 8 17.09 -5.22 6.25
CA THR A 8 16.74 -5.06 7.67
C THR A 8 15.43 -4.29 7.87
N ARG A 9 15.08 -3.38 6.94
CA ARG A 9 13.81 -2.63 6.96
C ARG A 9 12.61 -3.51 6.66
N TYR A 10 12.71 -4.40 5.68
CA TYR A 10 11.65 -5.35 5.34
C TYR A 10 11.33 -6.26 6.53
N ILE A 11 12.35 -6.79 7.19
CA ILE A 11 12.20 -7.67 8.35
C ILE A 11 11.43 -6.95 9.47
N LYS A 12 11.82 -5.72 9.80
CA LYS A 12 11.13 -4.92 10.82
C LYS A 12 9.66 -4.66 10.51
N ILE A 13 9.32 -4.42 9.24
CA ILE A 13 7.92 -4.23 8.83
C ILE A 13 7.13 -5.54 9.00
N GLN A 14 7.73 -6.68 8.61
CA GLN A 14 7.10 -7.98 8.79
C GLN A 14 6.89 -8.33 10.26
N GLU A 15 7.90 -8.09 11.11
CA GLU A 15 7.79 -8.25 12.57
C GLU A 15 6.66 -7.38 13.12
N PHE A 16 6.65 -6.09 12.79
CA PHE A 16 5.59 -5.16 13.23
C PHE A 16 4.19 -5.64 12.85
N ILE A 17 3.98 -6.07 11.60
CA ILE A 17 2.67 -6.57 11.15
C ILE A 17 2.30 -7.86 11.88
N THR A 18 3.27 -8.77 12.05
CA THR A 18 3.05 -10.08 12.69
C THR A 18 2.71 -9.93 14.17
N GLU A 19 3.31 -8.98 14.86
CA GLU A 19 3.06 -8.69 16.28
C GLU A 19 1.74 -7.94 16.52
N ASN A 20 1.18 -7.27 15.50
CA ASN A 20 0.01 -6.40 15.62
C ASN A 20 -1.19 -6.93 14.80
N GLN A 21 -1.55 -8.21 14.94
CA GLN A 21 -2.66 -8.79 14.16
C GLN A 21 -4.06 -8.43 14.69
N VAL A 22 -4.16 -8.01 15.96
CA VAL A 22 -5.45 -7.72 16.60
C VAL A 22 -5.83 -6.27 16.37
N ASP A 23 -7.07 -6.04 15.93
CA ASP A 23 -7.59 -4.69 15.78
C ASP A 23 -7.64 -3.97 17.13
N LYS A 24 -7.26 -2.69 17.13
CA LYS A 24 -7.22 -1.86 18.33
C LYS A 24 -7.63 -0.42 18.02
N PRO A 25 -8.35 0.24 18.94
CA PRO A 25 -8.73 1.64 18.76
C PRO A 25 -7.49 2.53 18.73
N LEU A 26 -7.48 3.47 17.79
CA LEU A 26 -6.45 4.48 17.61
C LEU A 26 -7.09 5.87 17.51
N LYS A 27 -6.27 6.90 17.69
CA LYS A 27 -6.64 8.29 17.43
C LYS A 27 -5.79 8.80 16.28
N LEU A 28 -6.44 9.31 15.24
CA LEU A 28 -5.79 9.92 14.09
C LEU A 28 -5.87 11.44 14.23
N GLU A 29 -4.72 12.09 14.27
CA GLU A 29 -4.63 13.55 14.28
C GLU A 29 -4.38 14.05 12.85
N VAL A 30 -5.22 14.97 12.38
CA VAL A 30 -5.18 15.47 11.00
C VAL A 30 -5.21 16.99 10.97
N GLY A 31 -4.26 17.59 10.26
CA GLY A 31 -4.28 19.00 9.88
C GLY A 31 -4.63 19.13 8.39
N TYR A 32 -5.66 19.91 8.06
CA TYR A 32 -6.10 20.16 6.67
C TYR A 32 -5.63 21.50 6.11
N LYS A 33 -5.12 22.39 6.97
CA LYS A 33 -4.71 23.74 6.62
C LYS A 33 -3.18 23.81 6.60
N PRO A 34 -2.54 24.19 5.47
CA PRO A 34 -1.08 24.25 5.38
C PRO A 34 -0.43 25.24 6.37
N ASP A 35 -1.12 26.34 6.67
CA ASP A 35 -0.60 27.46 7.47
C ASP A 35 -1.21 27.52 8.88
N SER A 36 -1.62 26.38 9.43
CA SER A 36 -2.26 26.32 10.75
C SER A 36 -1.80 25.10 11.54
N GLU A 37 -1.59 25.29 12.84
CA GLU A 37 -1.38 24.20 13.80
C GLU A 37 -2.70 23.56 14.27
N GLU A 38 -3.86 24.02 13.76
CA GLU A 38 -5.15 23.41 14.08
C GLU A 38 -5.22 21.98 13.53
N THR A 39 -5.37 21.02 14.44
CA THR A 39 -5.64 19.62 14.11
C THR A 39 -7.01 19.19 14.61
N ILE A 40 -7.59 18.22 13.91
CA ILE A 40 -8.76 17.48 14.40
C ILE A 40 -8.34 16.07 14.76
N VAL A 41 -8.93 15.54 15.83
CA VAL A 41 -8.71 14.15 16.26
C VAL A 41 -9.91 13.32 15.84
N ILE A 42 -9.66 12.27 15.06
CA ILE A 42 -10.67 11.33 14.55
C ILE A 42 -10.43 9.97 15.20
N ALA A 43 -11.50 9.32 15.65
CA ALA A 43 -11.43 7.93 16.10
C ALA A 43 -11.22 7.00 14.89
N THR A 44 -10.24 6.11 14.99
CA THR A 44 -9.96 5.09 13.97
C THR A 44 -9.54 3.78 14.64
N ASN A 45 -9.11 2.79 13.85
CA ASN A 45 -8.57 1.54 14.36
C ASN A 45 -7.36 1.07 13.53
N TYR A 46 -6.59 0.16 14.12
CA TYR A 46 -5.34 -0.31 13.54
C TYR A 46 -5.53 -0.94 12.16
N LEU A 47 -6.51 -1.83 11.99
CA LEU A 47 -6.69 -2.52 10.71
C LEU A 47 -7.12 -1.55 9.60
N ARG A 48 -7.93 -0.54 9.93
CA ARG A 48 -8.34 0.52 9.00
C ARG A 48 -7.15 1.33 8.52
N GLU A 49 -6.30 1.80 9.44
CA GLU A 49 -5.13 2.60 9.08
C GLU A 49 -4.07 1.78 8.32
N LEU A 50 -3.86 0.51 8.71
CA LEU A 50 -2.98 -0.40 7.98
C LEU A 50 -3.48 -0.62 6.54
N THR A 51 -4.77 -0.87 6.35
CA THR A 51 -5.38 -1.03 5.03
C THR A 51 -5.25 0.25 4.20
N TYR A 52 -5.54 1.41 4.80
CA TYR A 52 -5.39 2.71 4.14
C TYR A 52 -3.96 2.92 3.62
N ASN A 53 -2.95 2.62 4.44
CA ASN A 53 -1.55 2.75 4.04
C ASN A 53 -1.17 1.83 2.87
N ILE A 54 -1.68 0.60 2.85
CA ILE A 54 -1.44 -0.35 1.76
C ILE A 54 -2.08 0.16 0.46
N GLU A 55 -3.35 0.56 0.51
CA GLU A 55 -4.06 1.08 -0.68
C GLU A 55 -3.44 2.39 -1.19
N HIS A 56 -3.01 3.29 -0.30
CA HIS A 56 -2.33 4.53 -0.67
C HIS A 56 -0.96 4.26 -1.35
N ALA A 57 -0.21 3.26 -0.88
CA ALA A 57 1.02 2.83 -1.53
C ALA A 57 0.75 2.25 -2.93
N VAL A 58 -0.26 1.39 -3.06
CA VAL A 58 -0.68 0.82 -4.36
C VAL A 58 -1.13 1.92 -5.33
N HIS A 59 -1.86 2.93 -4.84
CA HIS A 59 -2.25 4.10 -5.63
C HIS A 59 -1.03 4.83 -6.21
N HIS A 60 -0.02 5.12 -5.39
CA HIS A 60 1.20 5.74 -5.88
C HIS A 60 1.99 4.84 -6.83
N MET A 61 2.03 3.52 -6.59
CA MET A 61 2.63 2.57 -7.54
C MET A 61 1.95 2.61 -8.92
N ALA A 62 0.63 2.81 -8.97
CA ALA A 62 -0.10 2.97 -10.23
C ALA A 62 0.35 4.22 -11.00
N ILE A 63 0.55 5.34 -10.30
CA ILE A 63 1.09 6.58 -10.90
C ILE A 63 2.52 6.36 -11.39
N MET A 64 3.38 5.73 -10.58
CA MET A 64 4.75 5.42 -10.98
C MET A 64 4.79 4.50 -12.21
N LYS A 65 3.88 3.53 -12.32
CA LYS A 65 3.76 2.65 -13.49
C LYS A 65 3.51 3.44 -14.77
N ILE A 66 2.66 4.48 -14.71
CA ILE A 66 2.39 5.37 -15.85
C ILE A 66 3.68 6.11 -16.21
N GLY A 67 4.33 6.74 -15.23
CA GLY A 67 5.58 7.48 -15.45
C GLY A 67 6.70 6.61 -16.04
N ILE A 68 6.95 5.42 -15.48
CA ILE A 68 7.97 4.48 -15.96
C ILE A 68 7.69 4.05 -17.40
N ARG A 69 6.43 3.79 -17.76
CA ARG A 69 6.07 3.43 -19.14
C ARG A 69 6.38 4.54 -20.13
N GLU A 70 6.23 5.80 -19.70
CA GLU A 70 6.52 6.98 -20.52
C GLU A 70 8.04 7.20 -20.69
N VAL A 71 8.79 7.22 -19.58
CA VAL A 71 10.21 7.64 -19.61
C VAL A 71 11.21 6.49 -19.73
N ALA A 72 10.78 5.27 -19.42
CA ALA A 72 11.65 4.10 -19.31
C ALA A 72 10.92 2.82 -19.76
N GLY A 73 10.30 2.85 -20.95
CA GLY A 73 9.54 1.72 -21.50
C GLY A 73 10.33 0.41 -21.70
N TYR A 74 11.66 0.47 -21.64
CA TYR A 74 12.54 -0.71 -21.63
C TYR A 74 12.53 -1.47 -20.29
N ILE A 75 12.02 -0.86 -19.21
CA ILE A 75 11.87 -1.50 -17.90
C ILE A 75 10.57 -2.31 -17.89
N SER A 76 10.70 -3.63 -17.72
CA SER A 76 9.54 -4.50 -17.52
C SER A 76 9.08 -4.45 -16.07
N LEU A 77 7.83 -4.01 -15.87
CA LEU A 77 7.16 -4.06 -14.58
C LEU A 77 6.24 -5.28 -14.53
N SER A 78 6.07 -5.88 -13.34
CA SER A 78 5.06 -6.91 -13.11
C SER A 78 3.67 -6.43 -13.56
N THR A 79 2.86 -7.34 -14.10
CA THR A 79 1.48 -7.07 -14.53
C THR A 79 0.64 -6.47 -13.40
N ASP A 80 0.89 -6.93 -12.17
CA ASP A 80 0.14 -6.56 -10.96
C ASP A 80 0.74 -5.36 -10.22
N PHE A 81 1.88 -4.82 -10.70
CA PHE A 81 2.45 -3.61 -10.12
C PHE A 81 1.45 -2.46 -10.23
N GLY A 82 1.15 -1.79 -9.10
CA GLY A 82 0.16 -0.72 -9.02
C GLY A 82 -1.29 -1.18 -9.22
N VAL A 83 -1.61 -2.46 -9.01
CA VAL A 83 -2.97 -2.99 -9.09
C VAL A 83 -3.39 -3.49 -7.71
N ALA A 84 -4.55 -3.04 -7.22
CA ALA A 84 -5.10 -3.49 -5.96
C ALA A 84 -5.39 -5.00 -5.97
N VAL A 85 -5.17 -5.66 -4.83
CA VAL A 85 -5.35 -7.13 -4.69
C VAL A 85 -6.78 -7.56 -5.00
N SER A 86 -7.78 -6.74 -4.64
CA SER A 86 -9.19 -6.98 -4.98
C SER A 86 -9.41 -7.09 -6.49
N THR A 87 -8.75 -6.22 -7.26
CA THR A 87 -8.80 -6.22 -8.74
C THR A 87 -8.08 -7.42 -9.33
N VAL A 88 -6.92 -7.82 -8.76
CA VAL A 88 -6.21 -9.04 -9.19
C VAL A 88 -7.12 -10.27 -8.99
N ARG A 89 -7.67 -10.42 -7.78
CA ARG A 89 -8.59 -11.53 -7.44
C ARG A 89 -9.82 -11.59 -8.35
N TYR A 90 -10.40 -10.44 -8.69
CA TYR A 90 -11.54 -10.37 -9.60
C TYR A 90 -11.19 -10.87 -11.01
N LYS A 91 -10.02 -10.49 -11.53
CA LYS A 91 -9.54 -10.95 -12.85
C LYS A 91 -9.31 -12.47 -12.86
N ASP A 92 -8.74 -13.01 -11.79
CA ASP A 92 -8.50 -14.45 -11.68
C ASP A 92 -9.81 -15.24 -11.64
N SER A 93 -10.84 -14.74 -10.93
CA SER A 93 -12.15 -15.40 -10.90
C SER A 93 -12.89 -15.39 -12.24
N GLU A 94 -12.74 -14.31 -13.02
CA GLU A 94 -13.30 -14.23 -14.38
C GLU A 94 -12.60 -15.18 -15.36
N MET A 95 -11.31 -15.47 -15.15
CA MET A 95 -10.56 -16.43 -15.96
C MET A 95 -10.93 -17.88 -15.66
N VAL A 96 -11.30 -18.22 -14.42
CA VAL A 96 -11.72 -19.58 -14.03
C VAL A 96 -13.14 -19.91 -14.50
N THR A 97 -13.97 -18.90 -14.73
CA THR A 97 -15.38 -19.08 -15.14
C THR A 97 -15.55 -19.13 -16.68
N ARG A 98 -14.45 -18.98 -17.43
CA ARG A 98 -14.41 -19.05 -18.91
C ARG A 98 -13.67 -20.30 -19.38
#